data_AF-A0A3Q4H1G5-F1
#
_entry.id   AF-A0A3Q4H1G5-F1
#
_cell.length_a   1.000
_cell.length_b   1.000
_cell.length_c   1.000
_cell.angle_alpha   90.00
_cell.angle_beta   90.00
_cell.angle_gamma   90.00
#
_symmetry.space_group_name_H-M   'P 1'
#
loop_
_entity.id
_entity.type
_entity.pdbx_description
1 polymer ?
#
loop_
_entity_poly.entity_id
_entity_poly.type
_entity_poly.pdbx_seq_one_letter_code
_entity_poly.pdbx_strand_id
1 'polypeptide(L)' 'LTAGDPVILPNEVDCYEGSGLTYRGIISETISGKKCQSWSSMTPHRHYKTPEAYPNA' A
#
# COMPACT_ATOMS: atom_id res chain seq x y z
N LEU A 1 -13.34 14.57 11.66
CA LEU A 1 -12.86 13.20 12.00
C LEU A 1 -13.89 12.24 11.44
N THR A 2 -13.66 11.74 10.23
CA THR A 2 -14.61 10.84 9.55
C THR A 2 -14.40 9.43 10.06
N ALA A 3 -15.48 8.82 10.59
CA ALA A 3 -15.52 7.43 10.99
C ALA A 3 -15.37 6.54 9.74
N GLY A 4 -14.18 6.01 9.48
CA GLY A 4 -13.95 5.14 8.33
C GLY A 4 -12.50 4.78 8.05
N ASP A 5 -11.53 5.58 8.51
CA ASP A 5 -10.13 5.27 8.29
C ASP A 5 -9.61 4.32 9.40
N PRO A 6 -8.98 3.18 9.06
CA PRO A 6 -8.37 2.30 10.05
C PRO A 6 -7.27 3.07 10.78
N VAL A 7 -7.47 3.25 12.08
CA VAL A 7 -6.49 3.90 12.96
C VAL A 7 -5.33 2.94 13.15
N ILE A 8 -4.16 3.24 12.56
CA ILE A 8 -2.91 2.58 12.96
C ILE A 8 -2.70 2.95 14.43
N LEU A 9 -2.90 1.98 15.33
CA LEU A 9 -2.51 2.15 16.72
C LEU A 9 -1.01 2.41 16.74
N PRO A 10 -0.52 3.42 17.48
CA PRO A 10 0.90 3.78 17.49
C PRO A 10 1.84 2.65 17.95
N ASN A 11 1.27 1.54 18.45
CA ASN A 11 1.99 0.38 18.98
C ASN A 11 1.81 -0.88 18.12
N GLU A 12 1.08 -0.82 17.01
CA GLU A 12 0.91 -1.95 16.09
C GLU A 12 1.89 -1.79 14.92
N VAL A 13 2.87 -2.69 14.86
CA VAL A 13 3.90 -2.68 13.81
C VAL A 13 3.35 -3.43 12.60
N ASP A 14 3.09 -2.71 11.50
CA ASP A 14 2.71 -3.32 10.22
C ASP A 14 3.96 -3.93 9.55
N CYS A 15 4.11 -5.25 9.65
CA CYS A 15 5.27 -6.00 9.17
C CYS A 15 4.90 -6.96 8.06
N TYR A 16 5.90 -7.35 7.26
CA TYR A 16 5.78 -8.41 6.27
C TYR A 16 6.72 -9.57 6.59
N GLU A 17 6.38 -10.77 6.11
CA GLU A 17 7.23 -11.96 6.23
C GLU A 17 7.92 -12.29 4.90
N GLY A 18 9.14 -12.82 4.96
CA GLY A 18 9.90 -13.24 3.79
C GLY A 18 10.07 -12.11 2.76
N SER A 19 9.53 -12.31 1.55
CA SER A 19 9.55 -11.32 0.47
C SER A 19 8.38 -10.33 0.49
N GLY A 20 7.41 -10.50 1.38
CA GLY A 20 6.24 -9.64 1.50
C GLY A 20 5.18 -9.80 0.40
N LEU A 21 5.23 -10.86 -0.41
CA LEU A 21 4.22 -11.09 -1.47
C LEU A 21 2.79 -11.31 -0.93
N THR A 22 2.67 -11.79 0.31
CA THR A 22 1.40 -12.01 1.01
C THR A 22 1.00 -10.85 1.91
N TYR A 23 1.80 -9.78 1.93
CA TYR A 23 1.52 -8.61 2.76
C TYR A 23 0.24 -7.92 2.30
N ARG A 24 -0.66 -7.64 3.25
CA ARG A 24 -1.96 -6.98 3.03
C ARG A 24 -2.20 -5.84 4.03
N GLY A 25 -1.11 -5.30 4.59
CA GLY A 25 -1.14 -4.14 5.47
C GLY A 25 -1.52 -2.85 4.74
N ILE A 26 -1.54 -1.75 5.50
CA ILE A 26 -2.09 -0.45 5.04
C ILE A 26 -1.02 0.61 4.81
N ILE A 27 0.27 0.26 4.95
CA ILE A 27 1.38 1.18 4.68
C ILE A 27 1.39 1.64 3.21
N SER A 28 1.27 2.96 3.03
CA SER A 28 1.31 3.65 1.73
C SER A 28 2.40 4.72 1.66
N GLU A 29 3.49 4.54 2.40
CA GLU A 29 4.64 5.45 2.47
C GLU A 29 5.94 4.68 2.25
N THR A 30 6.86 5.27 1.49
CA THR A 30 8.17 4.68 1.24
C THR A 30 9.11 4.88 2.43
N ILE A 31 10.22 4.15 2.47
CA ILE A 31 11.28 4.31 3.49
C ILE A 31 11.79 5.76 3.57
N SER A 32 11.78 6.50 2.45
CA SER A 32 12.21 7.91 2.41
C SER A 32 11.10 8.90 2.73
N GLY A 33 9.91 8.46 3.14
CA GLY A 33 8.77 9.31 3.48
C GLY A 33 7.92 9.80 2.31
N LYS A 34 8.07 9.23 1.10
CA LYS A 34 7.24 9.62 -0.06
C LYS A 34 5.92 8.85 -0.03
N LYS A 35 4.82 9.51 -0.42
CA LYS A 35 3.53 8.84 -0.56
C LYS A 35 3.51 7.92 -1.77
N CYS A 36 2.95 6.73 -1.61
CA CYS A 36 2.76 5.77 -2.68
C CYS A 36 1.73 6.28 -3.69
N GLN A 37 1.95 5.94 -4.97
CA GLN A 37 0.95 6.13 -6.03
C GLN A 37 -0.10 5.01 -5.95
N SER A 38 -1.38 5.33 -6.19
CA SER A 38 -2.41 4.29 -6.36
C SER A 38 -2.09 3.39 -7.55
N TRP A 39 -2.22 2.07 -7.37
CA TRP A 39 -2.03 1.07 -8.43
C TRP A 39 -3.04 1.19 -9.59
N SER A 40 -4.17 1.88 -9.38
CA SER A 40 -5.11 2.19 -10.48
C SER A 40 -4.76 3.49 -11.23
N SER A 41 -3.86 4.32 -10.69
CA SER A 41 -3.46 5.58 -11.31
C SER A 41 -2.32 5.38 -12.30
N MET A 42 -2.33 6.13 -13.39
CA MET A 42 -1.23 6.20 -14.37
C MET A 42 -0.38 7.48 -14.25
N THR A 43 -0.65 8.30 -13.23
CA THR A 43 0.00 9.59 -12.98
C THR A 43 0.46 9.64 -11.52
N PRO A 44 1.67 10.17 -11.22
CA PRO A 44 2.68 10.71 -12.15
C PRO A 44 3.51 9.65 -12.89
N HIS A 45 3.44 8.38 -12.49
CA HIS A 45 4.24 7.31 -13.08
C HIS A 45 3.35 6.29 -13.80
N ARG A 46 3.56 6.12 -15.10
CA ARG A 46 2.85 5.12 -15.90
C ARG A 46 3.43 3.73 -15.66
N HIS A 47 2.58 2.73 -15.47
CA HIS A 47 3.02 1.34 -15.24
C HIS A 47 2.00 0.31 -15.75
N TYR A 48 2.36 -0.97 -15.68
CA TYR A 48 1.49 -2.12 -16.03
C TYR A 48 1.03 -2.92 -14.80
N LYS A 49 1.48 -2.55 -13.59
CA LYS A 49 1.08 -3.16 -12.32
C LYS A 49 -0.30 -2.66 -11.88
N THR A 50 -1.35 -3.09 -12.57
CA THR A 50 -2.73 -2.71 -12.25
C THR A 50 -3.46 -3.86 -11.54
N PRO A 51 -4.54 -3.57 -10.79
CA PRO A 51 -5.37 -4.62 -10.19
C PRO A 51 -5.94 -5.60 -11.21
N GLU A 52 -6.24 -5.15 -12.44
CA GLU A 52 -6.77 -6.01 -13.50
C GLU A 52 -5.70 -6.97 -14.04
N ALA A 53 -4.44 -6.52 -14.11
CA ALA A 53 -3.31 -7.35 -14.56
C ALA A 53 -2.80 -8.29 -13.46
N TYR A 54 -2.99 -7.92 -12.19
CA TYR A 54 -2.51 -8.68 -11.02
C TYR A 54 -3.63 -8.81 -9.96
N PRO A 55 -4.70 -9.58 -10.23
CA PRO A 55 -5.90 -9.61 -9.38
C PRO A 55 -5.70 -10.26 -8.00
N ASN A 56 -4.64 -11.06 -7.85
CA ASN A 56 -4.33 -11.78 -6.61
C ASN A 56 -3.08 -11.21 -5.90
N ALA A 57 -2.54 -10.07 -6.37
CA ALA A 57 -1.41 -9.42 -5.74
C ALA A 57 -1.75 -8.89 -4.34
#